data_AF-A0A238ZYN4-F1
#
_entry.id   AF-A0A238ZYN4-F1
#
_cell.length_a   1.000
_cell.length_b   1.000
_cell.length_c   1.000
_cell.angle_alpha   90.00
_cell.angle_beta   90.00
_cell.angle_gamma   90.00
#
_symmetry.space_group_name_H-M   'P 1'
#
loop_
_entity.id
_entity.type
_entity.pdbx_description
1 polymer ?
#
loop_
_entity_poly.entity_id
_entity_poly.type
_entity_poly.pdbx_seq_one_letter_code
_entity_poly.pdbx_strand_id
1 'polypeptide(L)'
;MAQIPSASPPQRPTQRPTHTVRGSRRARGFTLVELIIVMVLIGILAALLIPRYVDFVQDTRRTMAESAINDGLSRFKGAYTQYLTTTGKRPSGVDNLSAAEYLGLDGDGRVNTGTYDLLYTSTGSDLTVTAFNKGESTAITDTTVPWP
;
A
#
# COMPACT_ATOMS: atom_id res chain seq x y z
N MET A 1 -72.09 74.22 31.02
CA MET A 1 -71.48 74.46 29.69
C MET A 1 -70.22 75.27 29.92
N ALA A 2 -69.00 74.88 29.58
CA ALA A 2 -68.47 73.70 28.93
C ALA A 2 -67.01 73.53 29.39
N GLN A 3 -66.56 72.27 29.40
CA GLN A 3 -65.22 71.78 29.71
C GLN A 3 -64.08 72.56 29.01
N ILE A 4 -63.01 72.89 29.74
CA ILE A 4 -61.64 72.81 29.18
C ILE A 4 -60.74 72.18 30.25
N PRO A 5 -60.27 70.94 30.03
CA PRO A 5 -59.07 70.49 30.71
C PRO A 5 -57.99 70.05 29.72
N SER A 6 -56.84 70.67 29.92
CA SER A 6 -55.51 70.05 29.96
C SER A 6 -54.97 69.43 28.68
N ALA A 7 -53.99 70.11 28.09
CA ALA A 7 -53.08 69.58 27.10
C ALA A 7 -52.45 68.24 27.54
N SER A 8 -52.32 67.32 26.58
CA SER A 8 -51.68 66.02 26.73
C SER A 8 -50.16 66.15 26.91
N PRO A 9 -49.56 65.60 27.97
CA PRO A 9 -48.12 65.45 28.02
C PRO A 9 -47.67 64.34 27.05
N PRO A 10 -46.50 64.48 26.40
CA PRO A 10 -45.96 63.44 25.52
C PRO A 10 -45.63 62.19 26.34
N GLN A 11 -46.36 61.10 26.09
CA GLN A 11 -46.07 59.81 26.70
C GLN A 11 -44.80 59.24 26.05
N ARG A 12 -43.68 59.37 26.76
CA ARG A 12 -42.41 58.76 26.40
C ARG A 12 -42.59 57.25 26.31
N PRO A 13 -42.18 56.56 25.23
CA PRO A 13 -42.25 55.11 25.16
C PRO A 13 -41.40 54.52 26.29
N THR A 14 -42.03 53.97 27.31
CA THR A 14 -41.36 53.13 28.30
C THR A 14 -41.13 51.77 27.64
N GLN A 15 -40.04 51.68 26.87
CA GLN A 15 -39.53 50.41 26.38
C GLN A 15 -39.26 49.50 27.58
N ARG A 16 -40.15 48.53 27.80
CA ARG A 16 -39.87 47.40 28.69
C ARG A 16 -38.75 46.58 28.02
N PRO A 17 -37.60 46.36 28.67
CA PRO A 17 -36.66 45.38 28.18
C PRO A 17 -37.35 44.01 28.26
N THR A 18 -37.72 43.45 27.11
CA THR A 18 -38.05 42.04 26.97
C THR A 18 -36.79 41.25 27.28
N HIS A 19 -36.71 40.75 28.51
CA HIS A 19 -35.65 39.86 28.96
C HIS A 19 -35.82 38.53 28.20
N THR A 20 -35.23 38.45 27.02
CA THR A 20 -35.10 37.21 26.25
C THR A 20 -34.19 36.30 27.06
N VAL A 21 -34.79 35.33 27.75
CA VAL A 21 -34.05 34.25 28.43
C VAL A 21 -33.31 33.47 27.36
N ARG A 22 -32.06 33.83 27.08
CA ARG A 22 -31.15 32.98 26.31
C ARG A 22 -30.87 31.75 27.17
N GLY A 23 -31.54 30.65 26.86
CA GLY A 23 -31.19 29.34 27.39
C GLY A 23 -29.71 29.07 27.09
N SER A 24 -28.89 29.05 28.13
CA SER A 24 -27.50 28.63 28.01
C SER A 24 -27.50 27.15 27.63
N ARG A 25 -27.13 26.84 26.38
CA ARG A 25 -26.79 25.46 26.01
C ARG A 25 -25.58 25.10 26.85
N ARG A 26 -25.76 24.28 27.89
CA ARG A 26 -24.65 23.69 28.64
C ARG A 26 -23.79 22.93 27.62
N ALA A 27 -22.56 23.38 27.41
CA ALA A 27 -21.57 22.63 26.67
C ALA A 27 -21.34 21.32 27.44
N ARG A 28 -21.79 20.20 26.87
CA ARG A 28 -21.49 18.87 27.40
C ARG A 28 -20.04 18.58 27.01
N GLY A 29 -19.15 18.53 28.00
CA GLY A 29 -17.77 18.08 27.80
C GLY A 29 -17.71 16.57 27.57
N PHE A 30 -16.63 16.13 26.93
CA PHE A 30 -16.30 14.72 26.74
C PHE A 30 -16.03 14.06 28.11
N THR A 31 -16.56 12.86 28.33
CA THR A 31 -16.35 12.15 29.61
C THR A 31 -15.15 11.21 29.53
N LEU A 32 -14.45 10.99 30.65
CA LEU A 32 -13.36 10.00 30.70
C LEU A 32 -13.85 8.58 30.36
N VAL A 33 -15.10 8.28 30.71
CA VAL A 33 -15.73 7.00 30.38
C VAL A 33 -15.90 6.84 28.86
N GLU A 34 -16.19 7.93 28.15
CA GLU A 34 -16.30 7.94 26.69
C GLU A 34 -14.96 7.61 26.03
N LEU A 35 -13.85 8.15 26.54
CA LEU A 35 -12.51 7.78 26.06
C LEU A 35 -12.21 6.30 26.30
N ILE A 36 -12.55 5.79 27.48
CA ILE A 36 -12.25 4.41 27.88
C ILE A 36 -13.01 3.43 26.98
N ILE A 37 -14.31 3.66 26.74
CA ILE A 37 -15.10 2.80 25.86
C ILE A 37 -14.54 2.84 24.42
N VAL A 38 -14.17 4.02 23.92
CA VAL A 38 -13.56 4.15 22.59
C VAL A 38 -12.24 3.38 22.52
N MET A 39 -11.39 3.48 23.54
CA MET A 39 -10.12 2.75 23.60
C MET A 39 -10.33 1.22 23.61
N VAL A 40 -11.33 0.75 24.34
CA VAL A 40 -11.71 -0.68 24.36
C VAL A 40 -12.19 -1.12 22.98
N LEU A 41 -13.02 -0.33 22.30
CA LEU A 41 -13.51 -0.66 20.96
C LEU A 41 -12.40 -0.68 19.92
N ILE A 42 -11.52 0.33 19.88
CA ILE A 42 -10.37 0.31 18.95
C ILE A 42 -9.41 -0.84 19.26
N GLY A 43 -9.26 -1.23 20.54
CA GLY A 43 -8.46 -2.38 20.93
C GLY A 43 -8.99 -3.69 20.36
N ILE A 44 -10.32 -3.91 20.44
CA ILE A 44 -10.98 -5.09 19.86
C ILE A 44 -10.84 -5.10 18.33
N LEU A 45 -11.07 -3.95 17.67
CA LEU A 45 -10.93 -3.85 16.22
C LEU A 45 -9.49 -4.09 15.78
N ALA A 46 -8.51 -3.49 16.45
CA ALA A 46 -7.09 -3.66 16.14
C ALA A 46 -6.64 -5.12 16.28
N ALA A 47 -7.10 -5.82 17.33
CA ALA A 47 -6.77 -7.23 17.55
C ALA A 47 -7.23 -8.15 16.39
N LEU A 48 -8.38 -7.83 15.77
CA LEU A 48 -8.89 -8.59 14.63
C LEU A 48 -8.32 -8.12 13.28
N LEU A 49 -8.03 -6.83 13.16
CA LEU A 49 -7.66 -6.19 11.90
C LEU A 49 -6.17 -6.36 11.56
N ILE A 50 -5.28 -6.21 12.55
CA ILE A 50 -3.83 -6.26 12.35
C ILE A 50 -3.35 -7.57 11.69
N PRO A 51 -3.70 -8.77 12.19
CA PRO A 51 -3.20 -10.01 11.58
C PRO A 51 -3.64 -10.15 10.11
N ARG A 52 -4.91 -9.86 9.82
CA ARG A 52 -5.45 -9.94 8.44
C ARG A 52 -4.76 -8.96 7.49
N TYR A 53 -4.44 -7.76 7.97
CA TYR A 53 -3.73 -6.78 7.16
C TYR A 53 -2.30 -7.23 6.83
N VAL A 54 -1.61 -7.81 7.81
CA VAL A 54 -0.25 -8.35 7.62
C VAL A 54 -0.27 -9.47 6.58
N ASP A 55 -1.20 -10.42 6.70
CA ASP A 55 -1.34 -11.52 5.75
C ASP A 55 -1.63 -11.00 4.34
N PHE A 56 -2.57 -10.06 4.20
CA PHE A 56 -2.91 -9.44 2.91
C PHE A 56 -1.70 -8.77 2.24
N VAL A 57 -0.86 -8.07 3.00
CA VAL A 57 0.35 -7.44 2.46
C VAL A 57 1.37 -8.49 2.03
N GLN A 58 1.51 -9.60 2.77
CA GLN A 58 2.40 -10.69 2.39
C GLN A 58 1.95 -11.38 1.10
N ASP A 59 0.65 -11.68 0.97
CA ASP A 59 0.08 -12.28 -0.23
C ASP A 59 0.23 -11.38 -1.46
N THR A 60 -0.01 -10.07 -1.28
CA THR A 60 0.19 -9.07 -2.33
C THR A 60 1.64 -9.05 -2.79
N ARG A 61 2.60 -9.07 -1.86
CA ARG A 61 4.04 -9.11 -2.18
C ARG A 61 4.42 -10.37 -2.95
N ARG A 62 3.88 -11.54 -2.57
CA ARG A 62 4.11 -12.80 -3.27
C ARG A 62 3.56 -12.75 -4.69
N THR A 63 2.33 -12.29 -4.87
CA THR A 63 1.68 -12.16 -6.18
C THR A 63 2.48 -11.24 -7.12
N MET A 64 2.96 -10.11 -6.60
CA MET A 64 3.81 -9.19 -7.35
C MET A 64 5.17 -9.80 -7.70
N ALA A 65 5.77 -10.59 -6.79
CA ALA A 65 7.01 -11.32 -7.07
C ALA A 65 6.82 -12.40 -8.15
N GLU A 66 5.68 -13.10 -8.15
CA GLU A 66 5.32 -14.05 -9.22
C GLU A 66 5.18 -13.35 -10.58
N SER A 67 4.60 -12.15 -10.61
CA SER A 67 4.59 -11.32 -11.83
C SER A 67 6.00 -10.98 -12.30
N ALA A 68 6.90 -10.59 -11.40
CA ALA A 68 8.29 -10.30 -11.73
C ALA A 68 9.01 -11.55 -12.28
N ILE A 69 8.71 -12.75 -11.76
CA ILE A 69 9.23 -14.01 -12.32
C ILE A 69 8.74 -14.22 -13.76
N ASN A 70 7.46 -13.96 -14.05
CA ASN A 70 6.94 -14.11 -15.41
C ASN A 70 7.63 -13.18 -16.41
N ASP A 71 7.88 -11.93 -16.02
CA ASP A 71 8.69 -10.99 -16.79
C ASP A 71 10.13 -11.51 -16.96
N GLY A 72 10.68 -12.07 -15.88
CA GLY A 72 11.99 -12.73 -15.88
C GLY A 72 12.09 -13.91 -16.85
N LEU A 73 11.06 -14.74 -16.96
CA LEU A 73 10.98 -15.84 -17.92
C LEU A 73 10.89 -15.33 -19.37
N SER A 74 10.19 -14.23 -19.60
CA SER A 74 10.17 -13.55 -20.91
C SER A 74 11.57 -13.05 -21.29
N ARG A 75 12.27 -12.42 -20.32
CA ARG A 75 13.67 -11.98 -20.50
C ARG A 75 14.59 -13.15 -20.82
N PHE A 76 14.46 -14.26 -20.10
CA PHE A 76 15.22 -15.48 -20.38
C PHE A 76 15.01 -15.98 -21.81
N LYS A 77 13.76 -16.04 -22.29
CA LYS A 77 13.46 -16.46 -23.68
C LYS A 77 14.13 -15.55 -24.72
N GLY A 78 14.14 -14.24 -24.46
CA GLY A 78 14.87 -13.27 -25.28
C GLY A 78 16.37 -13.57 -25.31
N ALA A 79 16.98 -13.73 -24.13
CA ALA A 79 18.40 -14.05 -24.00
C ALA A 79 18.78 -15.38 -24.66
N TYR A 80 17.96 -16.41 -24.49
CA TYR A 80 18.12 -17.72 -25.13
C TYR A 80 18.13 -17.61 -26.66
N THR A 81 17.13 -16.90 -27.20
CA THR A 81 17.00 -16.70 -28.65
C THR A 81 18.18 -15.92 -29.19
N GLN A 82 18.58 -14.85 -28.50
CA GLN A 82 19.74 -14.05 -28.87
C GLN A 82 21.01 -14.90 -28.92
N TYR A 83 21.24 -15.74 -27.90
CA TYR A 83 22.40 -16.65 -27.88
C TYR A 83 22.40 -17.64 -29.03
N LEU A 84 21.24 -18.22 -29.34
CA LEU A 84 21.10 -19.14 -30.46
C LEU A 84 21.37 -18.46 -31.81
N THR A 85 20.87 -17.23 -31.99
CA THR A 85 21.08 -16.46 -33.22
C THR A 85 22.53 -16.00 -33.39
N THR A 86 23.21 -15.61 -32.30
CA THR A 86 24.58 -15.08 -32.39
C THR A 86 25.64 -16.17 -32.45
N THR A 87 25.46 -17.28 -31.73
CA THR A 87 26.47 -18.35 -31.65
C THR A 87 26.16 -19.55 -32.54
N GLY A 88 24.92 -19.69 -33.00
CA GLY A 88 24.43 -20.89 -33.68
C GLY A 88 24.34 -22.13 -32.79
N LYS A 89 24.57 -21.99 -31.48
CA LYS A 89 24.55 -23.09 -30.50
C LYS A 89 23.44 -22.85 -29.48
N ARG A 90 22.87 -23.93 -28.95
CA ARG A 90 21.97 -23.84 -27.79
C ARG A 90 22.79 -23.58 -26.52
N PRO A 91 22.36 -22.68 -25.63
CA PRO A 91 22.98 -22.52 -24.32
C PRO A 91 22.69 -23.78 -23.49
N SER A 92 23.71 -24.31 -22.82
CA SER A 92 23.58 -25.51 -21.96
C SER A 92 23.21 -25.17 -20.51
N GLY A 93 23.13 -23.88 -20.18
CA GLY A 93 22.79 -23.39 -18.85
C GLY A 93 22.83 -21.87 -18.80
N VAL A 94 22.44 -21.30 -17.65
CA VAL A 94 22.38 -19.85 -17.44
C VAL A 94 23.76 -19.20 -17.59
N ASP A 95 24.84 -19.94 -17.32
CA ASP A 95 26.22 -19.47 -17.41
C ASP A 95 26.61 -19.00 -18.82
N ASN A 96 26.05 -19.62 -19.87
CA ASN A 96 26.30 -19.17 -21.24
C ASN A 96 25.62 -17.83 -21.52
N LEU A 97 24.44 -17.62 -20.94
CA LEU A 97 23.66 -16.40 -21.12
C LEU A 97 24.20 -15.26 -20.26
N SER A 98 24.71 -15.57 -19.07
CA SER A 98 25.35 -14.59 -18.19
C SER A 98 26.73 -14.19 -18.71
N ALA A 99 27.55 -15.12 -19.18
CA ALA A 99 28.85 -14.81 -19.79
C ALA A 99 28.73 -13.99 -21.08
N ALA A 100 27.63 -14.15 -21.81
CA ALA A 100 27.31 -13.32 -22.98
C ALA A 100 26.59 -12.00 -22.63
N GLU A 101 26.37 -11.73 -21.33
CA GLU A 101 25.68 -10.54 -20.80
C GLU A 101 24.22 -10.36 -21.29
N TYR A 102 23.60 -11.38 -21.86
CA TYR A 102 22.23 -11.28 -22.42
C TYR A 102 21.14 -11.25 -21.36
N LEU A 103 21.40 -11.78 -20.17
CA LEU A 103 20.49 -11.66 -19.03
C LEU A 103 20.57 -10.31 -18.34
N GLY A 104 21.56 -9.46 -18.66
CA GLY A 104 21.85 -8.18 -18.01
C GLY A 104 21.78 -8.28 -16.48
N LEU A 105 22.66 -9.13 -15.94
CA LEU A 105 22.88 -9.30 -14.52
C LEU A 105 23.64 -8.09 -13.96
N ASP A 106 23.39 -7.76 -12.69
CA ASP A 106 24.17 -6.81 -11.91
C ASP A 106 25.42 -7.48 -11.30
N GLY A 107 26.17 -6.71 -10.51
CA GLY A 107 27.39 -7.19 -9.85
C GLY A 107 27.18 -8.33 -8.85
N ASP A 108 25.94 -8.57 -8.43
CA ASP A 108 25.55 -9.65 -7.52
C ASP A 108 25.03 -10.88 -8.29
N GLY A 109 25.11 -10.87 -9.63
CA GLY A 109 24.64 -11.96 -10.48
C GLY A 109 23.12 -12.04 -10.58
N ARG A 110 22.41 -10.94 -10.31
CA ARG A 110 20.94 -10.87 -10.32
C ARG A 110 20.42 -9.89 -11.35
N VAL A 111 19.16 -10.01 -11.69
CA VAL A 111 18.44 -9.06 -12.55
C VAL A 111 17.62 -8.11 -11.70
N ASN A 112 17.98 -6.83 -11.70
CA ASN A 112 17.18 -5.80 -11.06
C ASN A 112 15.97 -5.44 -11.92
N THR A 113 14.76 -5.59 -11.36
CA THR A 113 13.49 -5.21 -12.00
C THR A 113 12.83 -4.00 -11.35
N GLY A 114 13.60 -3.23 -10.56
CA GLY A 114 13.12 -2.09 -9.79
C GLY A 114 12.84 -2.47 -8.34
N THR A 115 11.75 -3.19 -8.08
CA THR A 115 11.34 -3.61 -6.73
C THR A 115 11.92 -4.96 -6.32
N TYR A 116 12.14 -5.84 -7.30
CA TYR A 116 12.61 -7.20 -7.08
C TYR A 116 13.95 -7.44 -7.79
N ASP A 117 14.76 -8.32 -7.21
CA ASP A 117 15.93 -8.88 -7.86
C ASP A 117 15.64 -10.35 -8.22
N LEU A 118 15.97 -10.75 -9.46
CA LEU A 118 15.74 -12.11 -9.95
C LEU A 118 17.06 -12.85 -10.10
N LEU A 119 17.14 -14.06 -9.57
CA LEU A 119 18.25 -14.98 -9.79
C LEU A 119 17.82 -16.06 -10.78
N TYR A 120 18.67 -16.35 -11.76
CA TYR A 120 18.50 -17.45 -12.68
C TYR A 120 19.49 -18.53 -12.33
N THR A 121 19.02 -19.76 -12.12
CA THR A 121 19.88 -20.93 -11.94
C THR A 121 19.47 -22.03 -12.91
N SER A 122 20.45 -22.77 -13.44
CA SER A 122 20.20 -23.98 -14.24
C SER A 122 20.75 -25.18 -13.51
N THR A 123 19.90 -26.17 -13.25
CA THR A 123 20.30 -27.45 -12.63
C THR A 123 19.78 -28.59 -13.49
N GLY A 124 20.69 -29.38 -14.07
CA GLY A 124 20.31 -30.47 -14.96
C GLY A 124 19.51 -29.96 -16.17
N SER A 125 18.27 -30.42 -16.31
CA SER A 125 17.35 -30.03 -17.37
C SER A 125 16.45 -28.86 -17.02
N ASP A 126 16.65 -28.20 -15.88
CA ASP A 126 15.67 -27.27 -15.32
C ASP A 126 16.27 -25.87 -15.17
N LEU A 127 15.47 -24.86 -15.52
CA LEU A 127 15.70 -23.46 -15.19
C LEU A 127 14.87 -23.12 -13.95
N THR A 128 15.51 -22.58 -12.92
CA THR A 128 14.81 -21.96 -11.79
C THR A 128 15.00 -20.45 -11.85
N VAL A 129 13.91 -19.71 -11.71
CA VAL A 129 13.91 -18.26 -11.51
C VAL A 129 13.42 -17.98 -10.11
N THR A 130 14.25 -17.33 -9.29
CA THR A 130 13.94 -17.01 -7.90
C THR A 130 13.84 -15.50 -7.73
N ALA A 131 12.76 -15.03 -7.10
CA ALA A 131 12.55 -13.62 -6.79
C ALA A 131 12.92 -13.29 -5.35
N PHE A 132 13.63 -12.17 -5.19
CA PHE A 132 14.02 -11.57 -3.91
C PHE A 132 13.48 -10.15 -3.85
N ASN A 133 13.20 -9.65 -2.64
CA ASN A 133 13.10 -8.19 -2.49
C ASN A 133 14.45 -7.58 -2.81
N LYS A 134 14.44 -6.39 -3.39
CA LYS A 134 15.68 -5.69 -3.74
C LYS A 134 16.63 -5.57 -2.55
N GLY A 135 17.86 -6.03 -2.72
CA GLY A 135 18.91 -5.99 -1.70
C GLY A 135 18.74 -7.02 -0.56
N GLU A 136 17.76 -7.91 -0.64
CA GLU A 136 17.58 -9.00 0.34
C GLU A 136 18.11 -10.34 -0.19
N SER A 137 18.54 -11.21 0.72
CA SER A 137 19.02 -12.56 0.39
C SER A 137 17.99 -13.66 0.59
N THR A 138 16.84 -13.35 1.19
CA THR A 138 15.77 -14.33 1.43
C THR A 138 14.83 -14.38 0.22
N ALA A 139 14.67 -15.56 -0.37
CA ALA A 139 13.76 -15.75 -1.50
C ALA A 139 12.30 -15.55 -1.06
N ILE A 140 11.53 -14.85 -1.87
CA ILE A 140 10.07 -14.69 -1.69
C ILE A 140 9.37 -15.92 -2.27
N THR A 141 9.72 -16.24 -3.51
CA THR A 141 9.14 -17.33 -4.29
C THR A 141 10.06 -17.66 -5.47
N ASP A 142 9.91 -18.86 -5.99
CA ASP A 142 10.63 -19.36 -7.15
C ASP A 142 9.68 -20.11 -8.10
N THR A 143 10.09 -20.19 -9.35
CA THR A 143 9.43 -21.03 -10.36
C THR A 143 10.49 -21.82 -11.10
N THR A 144 10.26 -23.13 -11.22
CA THR A 144 11.09 -24.03 -12.01
C THR A 144 10.38 -24.40 -13.30
N VAL A 145 11.05 -24.27 -14.43
CA VAL A 145 10.56 -24.66 -15.75
C VAL A 145 11.60 -25.53 -16.47
N PRO A 146 11.19 -26.44 -17.36
CA PRO A 146 12.14 -27.18 -18.18
C PRO A 146 13.00 -26.24 -19.04
N TRP A 147 14.28 -26.56 -19.14
CA TRP A 147 15.23 -25.89 -20.02
C TRP A 147 14.91 -26.22 -21.49
N PRO A 148 14.92 -25.24 -22.42
CA PRO A 148 14.53 -25.45 -23.83
C PRO A 148 15.58 -26.09 -24.73
#